data_AF-A0A9D9Y9L4-F1
#
_entry.id   AF-A0A9D9Y9L4-F1
#
_cell.length_a   1.000
_cell.length_b   1.000
_cell.length_c   1.000
_cell.angle_alpha   90.00
_cell.angle_beta   90.00
_cell.angle_gamma   90.00
#
_symmetry.space_group_name_H-M   'P 1'
#
loop_
_entity.id
_entity.type
_entity.pdbx_description
1 polymer ?
#
loop_
_entity_poly.entity_id
_entity_poly.type
_entity_poly.pdbx_seq_one_letter_code
_entity_poly.pdbx_strand_id
1 'polypeptide(L)'
;MPPEVVASNLCLVIPDAALFHHGVLSSTMHMAWVRTVAGRLKSDYRYTNEIVYNNFPWPINAIEKHKEKISTTAQAVLDAREKFPDATLAELYDPLSMPSDLVNAHRALDRAVDAAYVPSGGKRTWATEAERVAFLFELHQKLTSLLPQVDPEKKQRREVAK
;
A
#
# COMPACT_ATOMS: atom_id res chain seq x y z
N MET A 1 -8.03 18.05 4.71
CA MET A 1 -7.90 18.78 5.98
C MET A 1 -7.97 20.26 5.63
N PRO A 2 -8.89 21.03 6.22
CA PRO A 2 -9.00 22.45 5.93
C PRO A 2 -7.66 23.17 6.22
N PRO A 3 -7.27 24.19 5.43
CA PRO A 3 -5.97 24.87 5.57
C PRO A 3 -5.71 25.48 6.95
N GLU A 4 -6.76 25.80 7.70
CA GLU A 4 -6.71 26.36 9.04
C GLU A 4 -6.35 25.33 10.13
N VAL A 5 -6.47 24.03 9.84
CA VAL A 5 -6.13 22.97 10.80
C VAL A 5 -4.63 22.69 10.73
N VAL A 6 -3.93 23.00 11.82
CA VAL A 6 -2.48 22.80 11.93
C VAL A 6 -2.18 21.37 12.39
N ALA A 7 -1.53 20.59 11.54
CA ALA A 7 -1.02 19.27 11.91
C ALA A 7 0.22 19.39 12.82
N SER A 8 0.25 18.62 13.89
CA SER A 8 1.45 18.43 14.70
C SER A 8 2.57 17.74 13.90
N ASN A 9 3.81 17.90 14.33
CA ASN A 9 4.97 17.15 13.82
C ASN A 9 4.86 15.62 14.01
N LEU A 10 3.89 15.15 14.80
CA LEU A 10 3.57 13.72 14.92
C LEU A 10 2.80 13.17 13.70
N CYS A 11 2.23 14.05 12.87
CA CYS A 11 1.50 13.69 11.66
C CYS A 11 2.29 14.08 10.42
N LEU A 12 2.20 13.26 9.37
CA LEU A 12 2.70 13.60 8.04
C LEU A 12 1.52 13.99 7.16
N VAL A 13 1.73 15.00 6.30
CA VAL A 13 0.69 15.54 5.43
C VAL A 13 1.17 15.55 3.99
N ILE A 14 0.32 15.05 3.09
CA ILE A 14 0.52 15.18 1.65
C ILE A 14 -0.47 16.26 1.18
N PRO A 15 0.00 17.44 0.74
CA PRO A 15 -0.89 18.45 0.19
C PRO A 15 -1.52 17.95 -1.12
N ASP A 16 -2.77 18.35 -1.37
CA ASP A 16 -3.50 18.07 -2.61
C ASP A 16 -3.54 16.58 -3.02
N ALA A 17 -3.57 15.70 -2.02
CA ALA A 17 -3.60 14.26 -2.24
C ALA A 17 -4.91 13.82 -2.93
N ALA A 18 -4.80 13.30 -4.15
CA ALA A 18 -5.91 12.60 -4.81
C ALA A 18 -6.35 11.33 -4.06
N LEU A 19 -7.60 10.89 -4.30
CA LEU A 19 -8.16 9.65 -3.74
C LEU A 19 -7.31 8.41 -4.06
N PHE A 20 -6.62 8.42 -5.20
CA PHE A 20 -5.63 7.39 -5.54
C PHE A 20 -4.57 7.21 -4.43
N HIS A 21 -4.00 8.31 -3.93
CA HIS A 21 -3.00 8.25 -2.86
C HIS A 21 -3.61 7.68 -1.58
N HIS A 22 -4.81 8.14 -1.19
CA HIS A 22 -5.51 7.61 -0.02
C HIS A 22 -5.75 6.10 -0.14
N GLY A 23 -6.20 5.66 -1.31
CA GLY A 23 -6.48 4.25 -1.60
C GLY A 23 -5.24 3.37 -1.47
N VAL A 24 -4.12 3.77 -2.09
CA VAL A 24 -2.88 2.99 -2.00
C VAL A 24 -2.35 2.98 -0.58
N LEU A 25 -2.29 4.13 0.10
CA LEU A 25 -1.76 4.23 1.47
C LEU A 25 -2.62 3.50 2.51
N SER A 26 -3.92 3.33 2.25
CA SER A 26 -4.83 2.59 3.12
C SER A 26 -4.87 1.08 2.83
N SER A 27 -4.18 0.62 1.79
CA SER A 27 -4.23 -0.79 1.36
C SER A 27 -3.38 -1.71 2.21
N THR A 28 -3.75 -2.99 2.24
CA THR A 28 -2.94 -4.08 2.80
C THR A 28 -1.57 -4.16 2.14
N MET A 29 -1.43 -3.81 0.85
CA MET A 29 -0.14 -3.79 0.17
C MET A 29 0.81 -2.76 0.80
N HIS A 30 0.33 -1.53 1.03
CA HIS A 30 1.13 -0.51 1.71
C HIS A 30 1.38 -0.87 3.17
N MET A 31 0.37 -1.40 3.86
CA MET A 31 0.52 -1.81 5.25
C MET A 31 1.49 -2.98 5.45
N ALA A 32 1.62 -3.89 4.47
CA ALA A 32 2.65 -4.94 4.46
C ALA A 32 4.06 -4.34 4.38
N TRP A 33 4.24 -3.30 3.56
CA TRP A 33 5.49 -2.54 3.49
C TRP A 33 5.79 -1.84 4.83
N VAL A 34 4.82 -1.07 5.35
CA VAL A 34 4.92 -0.39 6.65
C VAL A 34 5.32 -1.37 7.74
N ARG A 35 4.66 -2.52 7.83
CA ARG A 35 4.96 -3.54 8.84
C ARG A 35 6.40 -4.02 8.79
N THR A 36 6.96 -4.08 7.60
CA THR A 36 8.29 -4.64 7.36
C THR A 36 9.41 -3.63 7.52
N VAL A 37 9.24 -2.40 7.00
CA VAL A 37 10.33 -1.42 6.90
C VAL A 37 10.22 -0.25 7.87
N ALA A 38 9.03 0.04 8.39
CA ALA A 38 8.85 1.19 9.27
C ALA A 38 9.59 0.96 10.60
N GLY A 39 10.11 2.06 11.16
CA GLY A 39 10.59 2.06 12.54
C GLY A 39 9.48 1.73 13.52
N ARG A 40 9.85 1.43 14.77
CA ARG A 40 8.91 1.11 15.83
C ARG A 40 9.19 1.90 17.10
N LEU A 41 8.14 2.25 17.82
CA LEU A 41 8.25 2.65 19.22
C LEU A 41 7.76 1.46 20.06
N LYS A 42 8.69 0.71 20.64
CA LYS A 42 8.42 -0.66 21.11
C LYS A 42 7.87 -1.50 19.97
N SER A 43 6.57 -1.77 19.94
CA SER A 43 5.88 -2.51 18.87
C SER A 43 4.99 -1.62 17.99
N ASP A 44 4.73 -0.38 18.41
CA ASP A 44 3.85 0.53 17.69
C ASP A 44 4.51 1.03 16.41
N TYR A 45 3.72 1.17 15.34
CA TYR A 45 4.21 1.69 14.06
C TYR A 45 4.73 3.12 14.21
N ARG A 46 5.96 3.36 13.76
CA ARG A 46 6.50 4.71 13.60
C ARG A 46 6.73 4.99 12.13
N TYR A 47 5.73 5.59 11.51
CA TYR A 47 5.75 5.96 10.11
C TYR A 47 6.69 7.14 9.87
N THR A 48 7.51 7.08 8.82
CA THR A 48 8.28 8.23 8.32
C THR A 48 8.20 8.29 6.80
N ASN A 49 8.25 9.51 6.24
CA ASN A 49 8.32 9.67 4.79
C ASN A 49 9.64 9.11 4.23
N GLU A 50 10.77 9.37 4.89
CA GLU A 50 12.10 8.99 4.40
C GLU A 50 12.32 7.49 4.30
N ILE A 51 11.75 6.69 5.21
CA ILE A 51 11.96 5.24 5.24
C ILE A 51 10.81 4.53 4.52
N VAL A 52 9.56 4.94 4.79
CA VAL A 52 8.39 4.22 4.30
C VAL A 52 7.93 4.75 2.95
N TYR A 53 7.49 6.01 2.90
CA TYR A 53 6.81 6.57 1.73
C TYR A 53 7.75 6.71 0.52
N ASN A 54 8.93 7.29 0.73
CA ASN A 54 9.90 7.57 -0.33
C ASN A 54 10.45 6.29 -0.96
N ASN A 55 10.59 5.22 -0.17
CA ASN A 55 11.06 3.92 -0.66
C ASN A 55 9.92 2.96 -0.97
N PHE A 56 8.66 3.38 -0.88
CA PHE A 56 7.54 2.49 -1.21
C PHE A 56 7.52 2.22 -2.73
N PRO A 57 7.55 0.96 -3.17
CA PRO A 57 7.51 0.63 -4.59
C PRO A 57 6.11 0.85 -5.16
N TRP A 58 5.81 2.07 -5.61
CA TRP A 58 4.50 2.43 -6.15
C TRP A 58 4.14 1.61 -7.42
N PRO A 59 2.84 1.38 -7.70
CA PRO A 59 2.40 0.70 -8.92
C PRO A 59 2.51 1.64 -10.13
N ILE A 60 3.74 2.00 -10.53
CA ILE A 60 4.01 3.01 -11.57
C ILE A 60 3.47 2.65 -12.96
N ASN A 61 3.33 1.35 -13.24
CA ASN A 61 2.80 0.86 -14.51
C ASN A 61 1.26 0.71 -14.49
N ALA A 62 0.58 1.21 -13.46
CA ALA A 62 -0.87 1.19 -13.38
C ALA A 62 -1.49 2.10 -14.44
N ILE A 63 -2.29 1.52 -15.33
CA ILE A 63 -3.10 2.25 -16.31
C ILE A 63 -4.21 3.06 -15.64
N GLU A 64 -4.80 4.02 -16.36
CA GLU A 64 -5.81 4.94 -15.82
C GLU A 64 -7.00 4.21 -15.19
N LYS A 65 -7.48 3.13 -15.82
CA LYS A 65 -8.55 2.28 -15.29
C LYS A 65 -8.23 1.72 -13.89
N HIS A 66 -6.97 1.41 -13.59
CA HIS A 66 -6.58 0.98 -12.26
C HIS A 66 -6.65 2.14 -11.25
N LYS A 67 -6.16 3.32 -11.63
CA LYS A 67 -6.19 4.51 -10.77
C LYS A 67 -7.61 4.97 -10.45
N GLU A 68 -8.49 4.97 -11.46
CA GLU A 68 -9.92 5.23 -11.30
C GLU A 68 -10.55 4.21 -10.36
N LYS A 69 -10.29 2.91 -10.57
CA LYS A 69 -10.88 1.87 -9.73
C LYS A 69 -10.43 2.00 -8.27
N ILE A 70 -9.15 2.24 -8.03
CA ILE A 70 -8.60 2.50 -6.69
C ILE A 70 -9.29 3.71 -6.07
N SER A 71 -9.44 4.81 -6.83
CA SER A 71 -10.07 6.04 -6.35
C SER A 71 -11.54 5.81 -5.96
N THR A 72 -12.31 5.09 -6.79
CA THR A 72 -13.70 4.72 -6.45
C THR A 72 -13.78 3.84 -5.21
N THR A 73 -12.92 2.84 -5.07
CA THR A 73 -12.91 1.98 -3.88
C THR A 73 -12.41 2.70 -2.64
N ALA A 74 -11.51 3.67 -2.78
CA ALA A 74 -11.05 4.52 -1.70
C ALA A 74 -12.18 5.44 -1.21
N GLN A 75 -12.99 5.98 -2.12
CA GLN A 75 -14.19 6.73 -1.76
C GLN A 75 -15.16 5.86 -0.97
N ALA A 76 -15.40 4.61 -1.40
CA ALA A 76 -16.26 3.68 -0.66
C ALA A 76 -15.76 3.39 0.78
N VAL A 77 -14.45 3.47 1.04
CA VAL A 77 -13.90 3.39 2.41
C VAL A 77 -14.25 4.64 3.22
N LEU A 78 -14.20 5.83 2.61
CA LEU A 78 -14.64 7.08 3.24
C LEU A 78 -16.14 7.06 3.53
N ASP A 79 -16.96 6.68 2.54
CA ASP A 79 -18.42 6.58 2.67
C ASP A 79 -18.81 5.58 3.77
N ALA A 80 -18.06 4.47 3.92
CA ALA A 80 -18.29 3.50 4.99
C ALA A 80 -17.97 4.07 6.38
N ARG A 81 -16.96 4.95 6.50
CA ARG A 81 -16.65 5.65 7.76
C ARG A 81 -17.75 6.66 8.12
N GLU A 82 -18.27 7.39 7.13
CA GLU A 82 -19.30 8.43 7.33
C GLU A 82 -20.62 7.90 7.90
N LYS A 83 -20.89 6.59 7.76
CA LYS A 83 -22.05 5.94 8.40
C LYS A 83 -21.98 5.90 9.93
N PHE A 84 -20.83 6.20 10.53
CA PHE A 84 -20.58 6.14 11.96
C PHE A 84 -20.03 7.48 12.48
N PRO A 85 -20.83 8.56 12.44
CA PRO A 85 -20.35 9.92 12.73
C PRO A 85 -19.88 10.12 14.18
N ASP A 86 -20.41 9.34 15.12
CA ASP A 86 -20.05 9.42 16.55
C ASP A 86 -18.85 8.54 16.92
N ALA A 87 -18.38 7.69 15.99
CA ALA A 87 -17.26 6.78 16.24
C ALA A 87 -15.92 7.44 15.87
N THR A 88 -14.93 7.25 16.72
CA THR A 88 -13.54 7.63 16.44
C THR A 88 -12.91 6.67 15.42
N LEU A 89 -11.83 7.11 14.76
CA LEU A 89 -11.05 6.22 13.90
C LEU A 89 -10.45 5.05 14.68
N ALA A 90 -10.15 5.20 15.97
CA ALA A 90 -9.66 4.10 16.79
C ALA A 90 -10.72 2.99 16.93
N GLU A 91 -11.96 3.37 17.26
CA GLU A 91 -13.08 2.43 17.39
C GLU A 91 -13.44 1.76 16.06
N LEU A 92 -13.40 2.52 14.96
CA LEU A 92 -13.66 1.99 13.62
C LEU A 92 -12.58 1.03 13.12
N TYR A 93 -11.35 1.13 13.62
CA TYR A 93 -10.21 0.32 13.17
C TYR A 93 -9.75 -0.73 14.18
N ASP A 94 -10.45 -0.91 15.30
CA ASP A 94 -10.24 -2.05 16.18
C ASP A 94 -10.57 -3.35 15.42
N PRO A 95 -9.62 -4.30 15.30
CA PRO A 95 -9.84 -5.56 14.57
C PRO A 95 -11.01 -6.41 15.07
N LEU A 96 -11.42 -6.27 16.34
CA LEU A 96 -12.49 -7.04 16.95
C LEU A 96 -13.88 -6.40 16.75
N SER A 97 -13.93 -5.10 16.50
CA SER A 97 -15.19 -4.33 16.35
C SER A 97 -15.33 -3.55 15.05
N MET A 98 -14.37 -3.66 14.12
CA MET A 98 -14.45 -2.99 12.82
C MET A 98 -15.76 -3.37 12.09
N PRO A 99 -16.61 -2.38 11.71
CA PRO A 99 -17.87 -2.65 11.05
C PRO A 99 -17.70 -3.43 9.74
N SER A 100 -18.59 -4.39 9.46
CA SER A 100 -18.51 -5.25 8.29
C SER A 100 -18.48 -4.47 6.97
N ASP A 101 -19.20 -3.35 6.90
CA ASP A 101 -19.20 -2.46 5.74
C ASP A 101 -17.80 -1.90 5.46
N LEU A 102 -17.09 -1.48 6.50
CA LEU A 102 -15.73 -0.95 6.40
C LEU A 102 -14.73 -2.06 6.04
N VAL A 103 -14.87 -3.25 6.64
CA VAL A 103 -14.07 -4.43 6.26
C VAL A 103 -14.25 -4.76 4.77
N ASN A 104 -15.49 -4.77 4.29
CA ASN A 104 -15.79 -5.09 2.89
C ASN A 104 -15.30 -4.02 1.92
N ALA A 105 -15.36 -2.74 2.31
CA ALA A 105 -14.79 -1.63 1.54
C ALA A 105 -13.26 -1.78 1.39
N HIS A 106 -12.55 -2.08 2.49
CA HIS A 106 -11.11 -2.35 2.44
C HIS A 106 -10.75 -3.57 1.59
N ARG A 107 -11.50 -4.66 1.70
CA ARG A 107 -11.30 -5.84 0.84
C ARG A 107 -11.47 -5.50 -0.65
N ALA A 108 -12.40 -4.60 -0.99
CA ALA A 108 -12.57 -4.14 -2.37
C ALA A 108 -11.42 -3.25 -2.83
N LEU A 109 -10.95 -2.35 -1.96
CA LEU A 109 -9.78 -1.51 -2.20
C LEU A 109 -8.52 -2.35 -2.41
N ASP A 110 -8.28 -3.34 -1.56
CA ASP A 110 -7.13 -4.24 -1.68
C ASP A 110 -7.11 -4.98 -3.02
N ARG A 111 -8.25 -5.51 -3.47
CA ARG A 111 -8.34 -6.13 -4.80
C ARG A 111 -8.02 -5.14 -5.93
N ALA A 112 -8.42 -3.88 -5.81
CA ALA A 112 -8.13 -2.86 -6.80
C ALA A 112 -6.63 -2.50 -6.82
N VAL A 113 -6.01 -2.38 -5.65
CA VAL A 113 -4.56 -2.12 -5.52
C VAL A 113 -3.75 -3.31 -6.01
N ASP A 114 -4.12 -4.53 -5.66
CA ASP A 114 -3.46 -5.76 -6.13
C ASP A 114 -3.44 -5.85 -7.65
N ALA A 115 -4.58 -5.55 -8.28
CA ALA A 115 -4.69 -5.51 -9.73
C ALA A 115 -3.77 -4.46 -10.36
N ALA A 116 -3.52 -3.33 -9.68
CA ALA A 116 -2.62 -2.28 -10.17
C ALA A 116 -1.14 -2.69 -10.15
N TYR A 117 -0.76 -3.72 -9.39
CA TYR A 117 0.59 -4.27 -9.39
C TYR A 117 0.82 -5.34 -10.47
N VAL A 118 -0.23 -5.90 -11.07
CA VAL A 118 -0.11 -6.91 -12.14
C VAL A 118 0.73 -6.42 -13.33
N PRO A 119 0.54 -5.19 -13.84
CA PRO A 119 1.41 -4.65 -14.90
C PRO A 119 2.90 -4.55 -14.53
N SER A 120 3.22 -4.55 -13.23
CA SER A 120 4.60 -4.53 -12.71
C SER A 120 5.13 -5.92 -12.37
N GLY A 121 4.45 -6.99 -12.83
CA GLY A 121 4.82 -8.38 -12.56
C GLY A 121 4.23 -8.96 -11.28
N GLY A 122 3.28 -8.26 -10.64
CA GLY A 122 2.59 -8.73 -9.44
C GLY A 122 1.59 -9.85 -9.73
N LYS A 123 1.24 -10.61 -8.70
CA LYS A 123 0.19 -11.64 -8.78
C LYS A 123 -1.20 -11.00 -8.81
N ARG A 124 -2.18 -11.70 -9.42
CA ARG A 124 -3.60 -11.30 -9.38
C ARG A 124 -4.22 -11.43 -7.98
N THR A 125 -3.73 -12.37 -7.20
CA THR A 125 -4.16 -12.66 -5.83
C THR A 125 -2.94 -12.98 -4.98
N TRP A 126 -3.04 -12.67 -3.69
CA TRP A 126 -1.97 -12.84 -2.71
C TRP A 126 -2.51 -13.69 -1.57
N ALA A 127 -1.86 -14.81 -1.28
CA ALA A 127 -2.30 -15.72 -0.23
C ALA A 127 -1.86 -15.22 1.16
N THR A 128 -0.68 -14.60 1.24
CA THR A 128 -0.12 -14.14 2.52
C THR A 128 0.52 -12.76 2.39
N GLU A 129 0.71 -12.11 3.54
CA GLU A 129 1.48 -10.88 3.62
C GLU A 129 2.95 -11.07 3.20
N ALA A 130 3.56 -12.21 3.55
CA ALA A 130 4.94 -12.51 3.18
C ALA A 130 5.16 -12.51 1.66
N GLU A 131 4.18 -13.00 0.89
CA GLU A 131 4.24 -12.91 -0.58
C GLU A 131 4.24 -11.47 -1.09
N ARG A 132 3.41 -10.60 -0.47
CA ARG A 132 3.35 -9.17 -0.83
C ARG A 132 4.69 -8.50 -0.56
N VAL A 133 5.26 -8.75 0.61
CA VAL A 133 6.56 -8.19 1.01
C VAL A 133 7.66 -8.64 0.07
N ALA A 134 7.76 -9.94 -0.22
CA ALA A 134 8.77 -10.47 -1.14
C ALA A 134 8.69 -9.79 -2.51
N PHE A 135 7.50 -9.67 -3.08
CA PHE A 135 7.30 -8.97 -4.34
C PHE A 135 7.65 -7.48 -4.27
N LEU A 136 7.26 -6.79 -3.19
CA LEU A 136 7.60 -5.38 -3.02
C LEU A 136 9.12 -5.17 -2.95
N PHE A 137 9.88 -6.06 -2.29
CA PHE A 137 11.34 -5.98 -2.31
C PHE A 137 11.94 -6.24 -3.70
N GLU A 138 11.40 -7.20 -4.44
CA GLU A 138 11.81 -7.42 -5.84
C GLU A 138 11.53 -6.18 -6.70
N LEU A 139 10.35 -5.57 -6.56
CA LEU A 139 9.99 -4.36 -7.28
C LEU A 139 10.86 -3.16 -6.85
N HIS A 140 11.11 -3.00 -5.56
CA HIS A 140 12.03 -1.99 -5.02
C HIS A 140 13.42 -2.14 -5.64
N GLN A 141 13.96 -3.35 -5.66
CA GLN A 141 15.26 -3.63 -6.27
C GLN A 141 15.26 -3.29 -7.76
N LYS A 142 14.18 -3.62 -8.50
CA LYS A 142 14.04 -3.25 -9.91
C LYS A 142 14.06 -1.74 -10.14
N LEU A 143 13.42 -0.97 -9.26
CA LEU A 143 13.34 0.49 -9.35
C LEU A 143 14.63 1.20 -8.93
N THR A 144 15.39 0.61 -8.01
CA THR A 144 16.59 1.24 -7.42
C THR A 144 17.91 0.72 -7.98
N SER A 145 17.93 -0.44 -8.64
CA SER A 145 19.16 -1.00 -9.16
C SER A 145 19.69 -0.17 -10.33
N LEU A 146 20.94 0.26 -10.21
CA LEU A 146 21.73 0.84 -11.30
C LEU A 146 22.36 -0.25 -12.21
N LEU A 147 22.21 -1.52 -11.84
CA LEU A 147 22.77 -2.65 -12.56
C LEU A 147 21.73 -3.28 -13.47
N PRO A 148 22.13 -3.82 -14.64
CA PRO A 148 21.22 -4.55 -15.51
C PRO A 148 20.56 -5.70 -14.76
N GLN A 149 19.25 -5.87 -14.97
CA GLN A 149 18.48 -6.97 -14.37
C GLN A 149 19.13 -8.31 -14.73
N VAL A 150 19.53 -9.08 -13.70
CA VAL A 150 20.06 -10.43 -13.90
C VAL A 150 18.88 -11.36 -14.08
N ASP A 151 18.62 -11.72 -15.33
CA ASP A 151 17.56 -12.64 -15.70
C ASP A 151 17.80 -14.03 -15.06
N PRO A 152 16.95 -14.52 -14.14
CA PRO A 152 17.19 -15.77 -13.42
C PRO A 152 17.31 -16.98 -14.36
N GLU A 153 16.65 -16.97 -15.53
CA GLU A 153 16.82 -18.00 -16.57
C GLU A 153 18.24 -18.04 -17.14
N LYS A 154 18.91 -16.89 -17.28
CA LYS A 154 20.31 -16.82 -17.74
C LYS A 154 21.29 -17.32 -16.68
N LYS A 155 20.93 -17.21 -15.39
CA LYS A 155 21.75 -17.70 -14.28
C LYS A 155 21.73 -19.23 -14.22
N GLN A 156 20.55 -19.85 -14.36
CA GLN A 156 20.41 -21.30 -14.45
C GLN A 156 21.18 -21.90 -15.63
N ARG A 157 21.10 -21.31 -16.83
CA ARG A 157 21.84 -21.81 -18.00
C ARG A 157 23.37 -21.79 -17.83
N ARG A 158 23.91 -20.87 -17.01
CA ARG A 158 25.35 -20.79 -16.73
C ARG A 158 25.82 -21.81 -15.68
N GLU A 159 24.96 -22.21 -14.76
CA GLU A 159 25.28 -23.25 -13.77
C GLU A 159 25.21 -24.66 -14.35
N VAL A 160 24.31 -24.92 -15.30
CA VAL A 160 24.18 -26.24 -15.95
C VAL A 160 25.26 -26.49 -17.02
N ALA A 161 25.89 -25.43 -17.53
CA ALA A 161 26.93 -25.50 -18.56
C ALA A 161 28.36 -25.61 -18.00
N LYS A 162 28.51 -25.88 -16.69
CA LYS A 162 29.79 -25.98 -15.99
C LYS A 162 29.95 -27.38 -15.40
#